data_AF-A0A162AZN8-F1
#
_entry.id   AF-A0A162AZN8-F1
#
_cell.length_a   1.000
_cell.length_b   1.000
_cell.length_c   1.000
_cell.angle_alpha   90.00
_cell.angle_beta   90.00
_cell.angle_gamma   90.00
#
_symmetry.space_group_name_H-M   'P 1'
#
loop_
_entity.id
_entity.type
_entity.pdbx_description
1 polymer ?
#
loop_
_entity_poly.entity_id
_entity_poly.type
_entity_poly.pdbx_seq_one_letter_code
_entity_poly.pdbx_strand_id
1 'polypeptide(L)'
;MSRSGTRFTCLTPERNRLYQGVCVSKVSTLNGHVLLYPGSSNKRRSSTLGGLGLNGSITGNSLVGKICSSAGSCTYPDSSIESHSHIAEEKIGVLLLNLGGPDTLQDVQPFLFNLFADPDIIRLPRLFQFLQRPLAQLISIVRAPKSQEGYAAIGGGSPLRKITDEQAKALKKELEAKEVPVDVYVAMRYWHPYTEEAIQQARFIAATLSSVFYIYNWVKHPCPGTYVQREGYVKSMADLIGKELNSFFQPEEVMIFFSAHGVPVTYVEDAGDPYRDQMEECIYLIMQELKSRGVNNNYTLAYQSRVGPVQWLKPYTDEVLVKLGQNGVKSLLAVPVSFVSEHIETLEEIDMEYKELALESGIENWGRVPALGCTSSFITDLADAVIEALPAATAISTASTSMDDELDPLEYATKLFFGSILAFFLLLSPKMISVIRGQIF
;
A
#
# COMPACT_ATOMS: atom_id res chain seq x y z
N MET A 1 -43.46 -40.35 -17.98
CA MET A 1 -44.04 -39.05 -18.39
C MET A 1 -43.92 -38.07 -17.23
N SER A 2 -43.34 -36.90 -17.48
CA SER A 2 -43.29 -35.63 -16.70
C SER A 2 -42.91 -35.69 -15.20
N ARG A 3 -41.71 -35.28 -14.75
CA ARG A 3 -41.11 -33.91 -14.61
C ARG A 3 -41.90 -32.94 -13.70
N SER A 4 -41.28 -32.49 -12.61
CA SER A 4 -40.99 -31.07 -12.39
C SER A 4 -39.79 -30.93 -11.43
N GLY A 5 -38.74 -30.25 -11.90
CA GLY A 5 -37.57 -29.85 -11.13
C GLY A 5 -37.37 -28.37 -11.40
N THR A 6 -37.24 -27.59 -10.35
CA THR A 6 -37.10 -26.13 -10.43
C THR A 6 -35.61 -25.80 -10.33
N ARG A 7 -35.01 -25.46 -11.47
CA ARG A 7 -33.66 -24.86 -11.55
C ARG A 7 -33.76 -23.39 -11.20
N PHE A 8 -32.91 -22.94 -10.27
CA PHE A 8 -32.56 -21.53 -10.13
C PHE A 8 -31.50 -21.19 -11.20
N THR A 9 -31.87 -20.33 -12.14
CA THR A 9 -30.97 -19.73 -13.13
C THR A 9 -30.40 -18.44 -12.56
N CYS A 10 -29.07 -18.39 -12.39
CA CYS A 10 -28.34 -17.16 -12.08
C CYS A 10 -28.18 -16.35 -13.37
N LEU A 11 -28.69 -15.12 -13.40
CA LEU A 11 -28.54 -14.17 -14.50
C LEU A 11 -27.23 -13.41 -14.29
N THR A 12 -26.26 -13.62 -15.18
CA THR A 12 -25.09 -12.77 -15.35
C THR A 12 -25.47 -11.54 -16.18
N PRO A 13 -24.99 -10.32 -15.85
CA PRO A 13 -24.98 -9.22 -16.80
C PRO A 13 -23.64 -9.18 -17.55
N GLU A 14 -23.68 -9.44 -18.85
CA GLU A 14 -22.63 -9.01 -19.78
C GLU A 14 -22.54 -7.47 -19.79
N ARG A 15 -21.34 -6.92 -19.53
CA ARG A 15 -20.96 -5.60 -20.03
C ARG A 15 -19.53 -5.62 -20.55
N ASN A 16 -19.43 -5.77 -21.88
CA ASN A 16 -18.28 -5.38 -22.66
C ASN A 16 -18.06 -3.85 -22.55
N ARG A 17 -16.90 -3.43 -22.04
CA ARG A 17 -16.28 -2.17 -22.45
C ARG A 17 -14.81 -2.41 -22.76
N LEU A 18 -14.48 -2.16 -24.02
CA LEU A 18 -13.15 -2.14 -24.60
C LEU A 18 -12.28 -1.09 -23.93
N TYR A 19 -11.12 -1.50 -23.42
CA TYR A 19 -9.92 -0.67 -23.41
C TYR A 19 -8.92 -1.34 -24.36
N GLN A 20 -8.82 -0.80 -25.57
CA GLN A 20 -7.73 -1.09 -26.50
C GLN A 20 -6.59 -0.11 -26.24
N GLY A 21 -5.37 -0.64 -26.09
CA GLY A 21 -4.14 0.12 -26.28
C GLY A 21 -2.98 -0.35 -25.41
N VAL A 22 -2.21 -1.32 -25.89
CA VAL A 22 -0.82 -1.13 -26.36
C VAL A 22 -0.03 -2.47 -26.32
N CYS A 23 0.42 -2.85 -27.51
CA CYS A 23 1.51 -3.75 -27.93
C CYS A 23 1.93 -4.96 -27.06
N VAL A 24 1.44 -6.14 -27.45
CA VAL A 24 2.14 -7.42 -27.23
C VAL A 24 2.84 -7.82 -28.54
N SER A 25 4.17 -7.74 -28.56
CA SER A 25 4.97 -8.33 -29.64
C SER A 25 5.02 -9.84 -29.46
N LYS A 26 4.30 -10.55 -30.33
CA LYS A 26 4.41 -12.00 -30.52
C LYS A 26 5.81 -12.34 -31.04
N VAL A 27 6.49 -13.26 -30.37
CA VAL A 27 7.48 -14.14 -31.02
C VAL A 27 7.03 -15.56 -30.80
N SER A 28 6.65 -16.21 -31.90
CA SER A 28 6.33 -17.62 -31.99
C SER A 28 7.40 -18.30 -32.82
N THR A 29 8.07 -19.32 -32.27
CA THR A 29 8.69 -20.38 -33.06
C THR A 29 8.52 -21.71 -32.33
N LEU A 30 7.94 -22.67 -33.05
CA LEU A 30 7.64 -24.05 -32.69
C LEU A 30 8.53 -24.98 -33.54
N ASN A 31 8.76 -26.20 -33.04
CA ASN A 31 9.44 -27.38 -33.64
C ASN A 31 10.95 -27.48 -33.35
N GLY A 32 11.55 -28.58 -32.91
CA GLY A 32 11.11 -29.96 -32.69
C GLY A 32 12.26 -30.95 -32.98
N HIS A 33 12.65 -31.74 -31.96
CA HIS A 33 13.37 -33.05 -31.95
C HIS A 33 14.68 -33.30 -32.74
N VAL A 34 15.70 -33.89 -32.09
CA VAL A 34 16.08 -35.34 -32.13
C VAL A 34 17.43 -35.60 -31.42
N LEU A 35 17.47 -36.69 -30.64
CA LEU A 35 18.57 -37.36 -29.94
C LEU A 35 19.77 -37.77 -30.81
N LEU A 36 20.99 -37.79 -30.23
CA LEU A 36 21.96 -38.90 -30.37
C LEU A 36 22.94 -38.94 -29.16
N TYR A 37 23.02 -40.09 -28.48
CA TYR A 37 24.11 -40.47 -27.55
C TYR A 37 25.31 -41.02 -28.34
N PRO A 38 26.50 -41.07 -27.70
CA PRO A 38 27.04 -42.40 -27.40
C PRO A 38 27.67 -42.49 -26.00
N GLY A 39 27.49 -43.65 -25.37
CA GLY A 39 28.15 -43.99 -24.11
C GLY A 39 29.50 -44.69 -24.30
N SER A 40 30.27 -44.77 -23.21
CA SER A 40 30.98 -46.00 -22.85
C SER A 40 31.39 -46.00 -21.37
N SER A 41 31.27 -47.19 -20.81
CA SER A 41 31.52 -47.68 -19.47
C SER A 41 32.95 -47.56 -18.94
N ASN A 42 33.14 -47.43 -17.61
CA ASN A 42 33.70 -48.55 -16.85
C ASN A 42 33.53 -48.46 -15.32
N LYS A 43 33.40 -49.65 -14.71
CA LYS A 43 33.20 -49.96 -13.29
C LYS A 43 34.50 -49.88 -12.47
N ARG A 44 34.38 -49.59 -11.16
CA ARG A 44 34.81 -50.40 -9.97
C ARG A 44 34.88 -49.46 -8.75
N ARG A 45 34.00 -49.60 -7.76
CA ARG A 45 34.04 -50.45 -6.55
C ARG A 45 35.16 -50.12 -5.54
N SER A 46 34.72 -49.95 -4.29
CA SER A 46 35.39 -50.33 -3.02
C SER A 46 36.46 -49.34 -2.52
N SER A 47 36.59 -49.00 -1.24
CA SER A 47 35.82 -49.20 -0.01
C SER A 47 36.56 -48.51 1.13
N THR A 48 35.82 -48.17 2.19
CA THR A 48 36.19 -48.24 3.62
C THR A 48 37.32 -47.36 4.19
N LEU A 49 36.87 -46.55 5.15
CA LEU A 49 37.39 -46.30 6.50
C LEU A 49 38.80 -45.73 6.70
N GLY A 50 38.84 -44.66 7.49
CA GLY A 50 39.59 -44.71 8.75
C GLY A 50 40.34 -43.43 9.13
N GLY A 51 39.96 -42.87 10.29
CA GLY A 51 40.83 -42.09 11.18
C GLY A 51 40.88 -40.60 10.91
N LEU A 52 40.44 -39.74 11.85
CA LEU A 52 41.24 -39.25 13.00
C LEU A 52 42.57 -38.63 12.51
N GLY A 53 42.87 -37.36 12.69
CA GLY A 53 42.30 -36.31 13.51
C GLY A 53 43.39 -35.25 13.71
N LEU A 54 43.00 -34.17 14.37
CA LEU A 54 43.84 -33.17 15.07
C LEU A 54 44.57 -32.11 14.22
N ASN A 55 44.05 -30.90 14.43
CA ASN A 55 44.74 -29.73 15.00
C ASN A 55 46.00 -29.21 14.32
N GLY A 56 45.97 -27.90 14.09
CA GLY A 56 47.16 -27.07 14.29
C GLY A 56 47.27 -25.90 13.34
N SER A 57 46.52 -24.84 13.63
CA SER A 57 46.88 -23.47 13.22
C SER A 57 48.28 -23.14 13.73
N ILE A 58 49.17 -22.58 12.90
CA ILE A 58 50.06 -21.47 13.26
C ILE A 58 50.37 -20.61 12.02
N THR A 59 50.20 -19.32 12.22
CA THR A 59 50.59 -18.13 11.46
C THR A 59 52.04 -18.08 10.95
N GLY A 60 52.26 -17.43 9.81
CA GLY A 60 53.58 -16.98 9.38
C GLY A 60 53.51 -15.87 8.33
N ASN A 61 53.74 -14.62 8.74
CA ASN A 61 54.07 -13.50 7.85
C ASN A 61 55.45 -13.70 7.21
N SER A 62 55.63 -13.32 5.94
CA SER A 62 56.95 -12.96 5.40
C SER A 62 56.88 -12.01 4.19
N LEU A 63 57.57 -10.87 4.36
CA LEU A 63 58.38 -10.05 3.44
C LEU A 63 58.02 -9.96 1.94
N VAL A 64 57.72 -8.74 1.44
CA VAL A 64 58.66 -7.71 0.95
C VAL A 64 59.52 -8.17 -0.24
N GLY A 65 59.18 -7.63 -1.42
CA GLY A 65 60.04 -7.54 -2.59
C GLY A 65 59.79 -6.23 -3.32
N LYS A 66 60.65 -5.23 -3.09
CA LYS A 66 60.77 -4.02 -3.91
C LYS A 66 61.71 -4.30 -5.08
N ILE A 67 61.33 -3.85 -6.28
CA ILE A 67 62.25 -3.60 -7.39
C ILE A 67 61.99 -2.17 -7.86
N CYS A 68 63.02 -1.33 -7.83
CA CYS A 68 63.06 -0.02 -8.49
C CYS A 68 63.90 -0.15 -9.77
N SER A 69 63.44 0.51 -10.84
CA SER A 69 64.28 0.95 -11.96
C SER A 69 63.86 2.35 -12.38
N SER A 70 64.84 3.23 -12.53
CA SER A 70 64.75 4.66 -12.80
C SER A 70 65.06 4.99 -14.27
N ALA A 71 64.25 5.84 -14.90
CA ALA A 71 64.67 6.74 -15.98
C ALA A 71 63.62 7.86 -16.11
N GLY A 72 64.06 9.12 -16.01
CA GLY A 72 63.18 10.28 -15.98
C GLY A 72 62.79 10.81 -17.37
N SER A 73 61.63 11.45 -17.42
CA SER A 73 61.32 12.56 -18.33
C SER A 73 60.16 13.33 -17.72
N CYS A 74 60.43 14.55 -17.29
CA CYS A 74 59.41 15.51 -16.87
C CYS A 74 58.87 16.16 -18.14
N THR A 75 57.60 15.92 -18.45
CA THR A 75 56.83 16.75 -19.39
C THR A 75 55.57 17.19 -18.65
N TYR A 76 55.44 18.51 -18.49
CA TYR A 76 54.25 19.13 -17.91
C TYR A 76 53.05 18.88 -18.84
N PRO A 77 51.93 18.32 -18.36
CA PRO A 77 50.67 18.50 -19.04
C PRO A 77 50.07 19.81 -18.55
N ASP A 78 49.81 20.65 -19.54
CA ASP A 78 48.91 21.79 -19.58
C ASP A 78 47.81 21.72 -18.51
N SER A 79 47.70 22.79 -17.71
CA SER A 79 46.64 22.95 -16.72
C SER A 79 45.32 23.22 -17.43
N SER A 80 44.69 22.17 -17.94
CA SER A 80 43.25 22.18 -18.18
C SER A 80 42.59 22.26 -16.81
N ILE A 81 42.02 23.42 -16.50
CA ILE A 81 41.05 23.58 -15.42
C ILE A 81 39.85 22.72 -15.83
N GLU A 82 39.87 21.43 -15.49
CA GLU A 82 38.67 20.62 -15.43
C GLU A 82 37.86 21.14 -14.26
N SER A 83 36.96 22.07 -14.60
CA SER A 83 35.74 22.31 -13.86
C SER A 83 34.99 20.98 -13.80
N HIS A 84 35.32 20.13 -12.82
CA HIS A 84 34.43 19.08 -12.38
C HIS A 84 33.19 19.75 -11.79
N SER A 85 32.24 20.09 -12.66
CA SER A 85 30.85 20.17 -12.24
C SER A 85 30.53 18.83 -11.60
N HIS A 86 30.40 18.81 -10.27
CA HIS A 86 29.77 17.71 -9.57
C HIS A 86 28.34 17.59 -10.11
N ILE A 87 28.16 16.85 -11.20
CA ILE A 87 26.89 16.23 -11.51
C ILE A 87 26.79 15.14 -10.44
N ALA A 88 26.17 15.48 -9.31
CA ALA A 88 25.75 14.46 -8.36
C ALA A 88 24.87 13.51 -9.16
N GLU A 89 25.32 12.27 -9.36
CA GLU A 89 24.47 11.23 -9.93
C GLU A 89 23.19 11.20 -9.09
N GLU A 90 22.07 11.58 -9.71
CA GLU A 90 20.79 11.61 -9.02
C GLU A 90 20.41 10.17 -8.64
N LYS A 91 20.63 9.84 -7.36
CA LYS A 91 20.28 8.52 -6.82
C LYS A 91 18.76 8.40 -6.75
N ILE A 92 18.25 7.30 -7.29
CA ILE A 92 16.85 6.91 -7.17
C ILE A 92 16.65 6.29 -5.78
N GLY A 93 15.78 6.88 -4.98
CA GLY A 93 15.29 6.32 -3.73
C GLY A 93 13.91 5.69 -3.89
N VAL A 94 13.53 4.86 -2.91
CA VAL A 94 12.17 4.34 -2.74
C VAL A 94 11.55 5.01 -1.53
N LEU A 95 10.34 5.56 -1.67
CA LEU A 95 9.61 6.21 -0.60
C LEU A 95 8.39 5.37 -0.22
N LEU A 96 8.39 4.81 0.97
CA LEU A 96 7.25 4.13 1.56
C LEU A 96 6.32 5.16 2.19
N LEU A 97 5.09 5.26 1.66
CA LEU A 97 4.10 6.22 2.10
C LEU A 97 3.00 5.55 2.92
N ASN A 98 2.68 6.17 4.06
CA ASN A 98 1.57 5.77 4.90
C ASN A 98 0.98 7.00 5.63
N LEU A 99 -0.14 6.82 6.33
CA LEU A 99 -0.79 7.92 7.06
C LEU A 99 0.03 8.38 8.28
N GLY A 100 0.75 7.45 8.91
CA GLY A 100 1.41 7.65 10.19
C GLY A 100 0.51 7.33 11.37
N GLY A 101 1.03 7.55 12.57
CA GLY A 101 0.29 7.42 13.82
C GLY A 101 1.11 7.98 14.97
N PRO A 102 0.46 8.40 16.07
CA PRO A 102 1.11 9.07 17.19
C PRO A 102 2.09 8.13 17.91
N ASP A 103 3.28 8.62 18.24
CA ASP A 103 4.30 7.83 18.95
C ASP A 103 3.94 7.63 20.43
N THR A 104 3.30 8.64 21.03
CA THR A 104 2.86 8.63 22.44
C THR A 104 1.42 9.11 22.59
N LEU A 105 0.85 8.94 23.78
CA LEU A 105 -0.50 9.45 24.09
C LEU A 105 -0.61 10.97 23.97
N GLN A 106 0.47 11.70 24.27
CA GLN A 106 0.51 13.16 24.17
C GLN A 106 0.44 13.63 22.70
N ASP A 107 0.84 12.77 21.77
CA ASP A 107 0.88 13.05 20.33
C ASP A 107 -0.46 12.83 19.64
N VAL A 108 -1.43 12.22 20.31
CA VAL A 108 -2.74 11.87 19.72
C VAL A 108 -3.49 13.11 19.24
N GLN A 109 -3.60 14.16 20.05
CA GLN A 109 -4.33 15.37 19.64
C GLN A 109 -3.62 16.11 18.48
N PRO A 110 -2.29 16.34 18.52
CA PRO A 110 -1.56 16.89 17.38
C PRO A 110 -1.70 16.07 16.09
N PHE A 111 -1.61 14.73 16.17
CA PHE A 111 -1.84 13.83 15.04
C PHE A 111 -3.25 14.00 14.45
N LEU A 112 -4.28 13.97 15.31
CA LEU A 112 -5.68 14.17 14.88
C LEU A 112 -5.90 15.56 14.27
N PHE A 113 -5.23 16.58 14.79
CA PHE A 113 -5.29 17.92 14.21
C PHE A 113 -4.77 17.91 12.76
N ASN A 114 -3.61 17.30 12.52
CA ASN A 114 -3.04 17.19 11.17
C ASN A 114 -3.97 16.42 10.23
N LEU A 115 -4.53 15.30 10.70
CA LEU A 115 -5.49 14.47 9.95
C LEU A 115 -6.73 15.26 9.53
N PHE A 116 -7.38 15.97 10.46
CA PHE A 116 -8.61 16.71 10.18
C PHE A 116 -8.38 18.07 9.50
N ALA A 117 -7.15 18.60 9.57
CA ALA A 117 -6.77 19.80 8.84
C ALA A 117 -6.62 19.54 7.34
N ASP A 118 -6.50 18.27 6.92
CA ASP A 118 -6.40 17.89 5.52
C ASP A 118 -7.75 18.04 4.79
N PRO A 119 -7.83 18.89 3.74
CA PRO A 119 -9.04 19.06 2.95
C PRO A 119 -9.45 17.80 2.18
N ASP A 120 -8.54 16.85 1.95
CA ASP A 120 -8.88 15.58 1.30
C ASP A 120 -9.64 14.64 2.24
N ILE A 121 -9.44 14.79 3.56
CA ILE A 121 -10.15 14.02 4.59
C ILE A 121 -11.51 14.65 4.91
N ILE A 122 -11.52 15.93 5.31
CA ILE A 122 -12.77 16.69 5.55
C ILE A 122 -12.87 17.78 4.48
N ARG A 123 -13.71 17.54 3.47
CA ARG A 123 -13.96 18.49 2.39
C ARG A 123 -15.00 19.55 2.78
N LEU A 124 -14.54 20.72 3.20
CA LEU A 124 -15.41 21.89 3.33
C LEU A 124 -15.69 22.56 1.97
N PRO A 125 -16.87 23.18 1.78
CA PRO A 125 -17.11 23.97 0.58
C PRO A 125 -16.08 25.10 0.45
N ARG A 126 -15.65 25.42 -0.78
CA ARG A 126 -14.57 26.41 -1.05
C ARG A 126 -14.77 27.75 -0.34
N LEU A 127 -16.01 28.22 -0.19
CA LEU A 127 -16.34 29.46 0.50
C LEU A 127 -15.98 29.44 2.00
N PHE A 128 -15.93 28.25 2.61
CA PHE A 128 -15.68 28.03 4.03
C PHE A 128 -14.32 27.38 4.31
N GLN A 129 -13.44 27.26 3.32
CA GLN A 129 -12.13 26.61 3.47
C GLN A 129 -11.27 27.25 4.57
N PHE A 130 -11.43 28.55 4.81
CA PHE A 130 -10.73 29.26 5.88
C PHE A 130 -11.09 28.75 7.29
N LEU A 131 -12.22 28.04 7.45
CA LEU A 131 -12.64 27.41 8.70
C LEU A 131 -12.05 26.01 8.91
N GLN A 132 -11.33 25.44 7.94
CA GLN A 132 -10.78 24.08 8.01
C GLN A 132 -9.93 23.87 9.27
N ARG A 133 -8.94 24.74 9.52
CA ARG A 133 -8.04 24.62 10.68
C ARG A 133 -8.74 24.85 12.01
N PRO A 134 -9.58 25.89 12.19
CA PRO A 134 -10.40 26.03 13.40
C PRO A 134 -11.29 24.80 13.66
N LEU A 135 -11.91 24.25 12.60
CA LEU A 135 -12.72 23.05 12.70
C LEU A 135 -11.88 21.83 13.10
N ALA A 136 -10.72 21.63 12.47
CA ALA A 136 -9.79 20.56 12.81
C ALA A 136 -9.31 20.65 14.27
N GLN A 137 -9.04 21.85 14.77
CA GLN A 137 -8.70 22.08 16.18
C GLN A 137 -9.83 21.66 17.11
N LEU A 138 -11.07 22.07 16.81
CA LEU A 138 -12.22 21.70 17.63
C LEU A 138 -12.44 20.18 17.62
N ILE A 139 -12.46 19.55 16.44
CA ILE A 139 -12.68 18.11 16.28
C ILE A 139 -11.57 17.32 16.99
N SER A 140 -10.30 17.70 16.79
CA SER A 140 -9.17 17.00 17.42
C SER A 140 -9.21 17.08 18.95
N ILE A 141 -9.53 18.23 19.55
CA ILE A 141 -9.69 18.36 21.01
C ILE A 141 -10.82 17.44 21.51
N VAL A 142 -11.95 17.44 20.82
CA VAL A 142 -13.14 16.66 21.24
C VAL A 142 -12.87 15.15 21.12
N ARG A 143 -12.16 14.71 20.08
CA ARG A 143 -11.92 13.29 19.80
C ARG A 143 -10.70 12.71 20.52
N ALA A 144 -9.72 13.54 20.87
CA ALA A 144 -8.47 13.09 21.47
C ALA A 144 -8.64 12.21 22.72
N PRO A 145 -9.53 12.50 23.69
CA PRO A 145 -9.65 11.65 24.88
C PRO A 145 -10.02 10.20 24.56
N LYS A 146 -11.06 9.98 23.72
CA LYS A 146 -11.45 8.63 23.31
C LYS A 146 -10.32 7.95 22.52
N SER A 147 -9.68 8.66 21.59
CA SER A 147 -8.56 8.08 20.84
C SER A 147 -7.35 7.76 21.71
N GLN A 148 -7.08 8.55 22.75
CA GLN A 148 -6.00 8.27 23.72
C GLN A 148 -6.27 6.99 24.52
N GLU A 149 -7.53 6.73 24.89
CA GLU A 149 -7.91 5.47 25.54
C GLU A 149 -7.61 4.26 24.64
N GLY A 150 -7.96 4.35 23.35
CA GLY A 150 -7.65 3.30 22.38
C GLY A 150 -6.14 3.09 22.19
N TYR A 151 -5.37 4.17 22.05
CA TYR A 151 -3.90 4.06 21.99
C TYR A 151 -3.28 3.54 23.29
N ALA A 152 -3.86 3.87 24.46
CA ALA A 152 -3.40 3.37 25.74
C ALA A 152 -3.60 1.86 25.86
N ALA A 153 -4.73 1.34 25.36
CA ALA A 153 -5.04 -0.09 25.36
C ALA A 153 -4.04 -0.93 24.54
N ILE A 154 -3.46 -0.36 23.49
CA ILE A 154 -2.50 -1.05 22.61
C ILE A 154 -1.02 -0.77 22.93
N GLY A 155 -0.72 -0.16 24.08
CA GLY A 155 0.65 0.06 24.55
C GLY A 155 1.13 1.50 24.57
N GLY A 156 0.24 2.48 24.37
CA GLY A 156 0.53 3.91 24.57
C GLY A 156 0.90 4.70 23.32
N GLY A 157 0.83 4.10 22.14
CA GLY A 157 1.20 4.72 20.86
C GLY A 157 0.93 3.79 19.67
N SER A 158 1.08 4.30 18.45
CA SER A 158 0.89 3.54 17.22
C SER A 158 2.14 2.71 16.87
N PRO A 159 2.03 1.38 16.67
CA PRO A 159 3.16 0.57 16.21
C PRO A 159 3.45 0.75 14.72
N LEU A 160 2.56 1.40 13.97
CA LEU A 160 2.62 1.54 12.51
C LEU A 160 3.98 2.07 12.05
N ARG A 161 4.50 3.10 12.73
CA ARG A 161 5.78 3.70 12.37
C ARG A 161 6.93 2.71 12.44
N LYS A 162 7.05 2.04 13.58
CA LYS A 162 8.09 1.05 13.84
C LYS A 162 8.03 -0.09 12.83
N ILE A 163 6.83 -0.60 12.53
CA ILE A 163 6.64 -1.67 11.55
C ILE A 163 7.01 -1.19 10.14
N THR A 164 6.64 0.04 9.76
CA THR A 164 7.02 0.59 8.45
C THR A 164 8.54 0.77 8.34
N ASP A 165 9.23 1.18 9.41
CA ASP A 165 10.70 1.26 9.43
C ASP A 165 11.35 -0.14 9.33
N GLU A 166 10.74 -1.17 9.91
CA GLU A 166 11.17 -2.57 9.75
C GLU A 166 10.96 -3.07 8.32
N GLN A 167 9.81 -2.75 7.70
CA GLN A 167 9.52 -3.04 6.30
C GLN A 167 10.51 -2.36 5.36
N ALA A 168 10.85 -1.08 5.62
CA ALA A 168 11.85 -0.35 4.84
C ALA A 168 13.23 -1.01 4.88
N LYS A 169 13.67 -1.45 6.07
CA LYS A 169 14.94 -2.17 6.23
C LYS A 169 14.93 -3.53 5.51
N ALA A 170 13.82 -4.27 5.64
CA ALA A 170 13.67 -5.56 4.97
C ALA A 170 13.66 -5.42 3.45
N LEU A 171 12.91 -4.43 2.93
CA LEU A 171 12.87 -4.09 1.51
C LEU A 171 14.24 -3.68 0.98
N LYS A 172 14.96 -2.81 1.70
CA LYS A 172 16.33 -2.40 1.30
C LYS A 172 17.24 -3.61 1.17
N LYS A 173 17.23 -4.51 2.17
CA LYS A 173 18.02 -5.74 2.14
C LYS A 173 17.67 -6.65 0.96
N GLU A 174 16.38 -6.78 0.65
CA GLU A 174 15.90 -7.58 -0.48
C GLU A 174 16.31 -6.98 -1.83
N LEU A 175 16.23 -5.66 -1.97
CA LEU A 175 16.67 -4.93 -3.18
C LEU A 175 18.20 -5.03 -3.37
N GLU A 176 18.97 -4.90 -2.29
CA GLU A 176 20.43 -5.12 -2.31
C GLU A 176 20.77 -6.55 -2.73
N ALA A 177 20.04 -7.56 -2.24
CA ALA A 177 20.21 -8.96 -2.63
C ALA A 177 19.87 -9.23 -4.11
N LYS A 178 19.00 -8.41 -4.70
CA LYS A 178 18.65 -8.41 -6.13
C LYS A 178 19.57 -7.51 -6.98
N GLU A 179 20.68 -7.03 -6.41
CA GLU A 179 21.66 -6.15 -7.06
C GLU A 179 21.08 -4.79 -7.49
N VAL A 180 20.09 -4.27 -6.76
CA VAL A 180 19.44 -2.98 -7.00
C VAL A 180 19.81 -1.99 -5.87
N PRO A 181 20.85 -1.17 -6.06
CA PRO A 181 21.37 -0.28 -5.01
C PRO A 181 20.51 0.99 -4.88
N VAL A 182 19.37 0.87 -4.22
CA VAL A 182 18.46 1.99 -3.93
C VAL A 182 18.28 2.16 -2.42
N ASP A 183 18.22 3.41 -1.97
CA ASP A 183 17.89 3.73 -0.58
C ASP A 183 16.38 3.74 -0.39
N VAL A 184 15.91 3.22 0.75
CA VAL A 184 14.49 3.15 1.11
C VAL A 184 14.21 4.10 2.27
N TYR A 185 13.20 4.93 2.10
CA TYR A 185 12.80 6.00 3.02
C TYR A 185 11.35 5.82 3.43
N VAL A 186 11.00 6.33 4.61
CA VAL A 186 9.65 6.28 5.15
C VAL A 186 9.12 7.69 5.32
N ALA A 187 7.93 7.93 4.76
CA ALA A 187 7.22 9.19 4.86
C ALA A 187 5.79 8.97 5.32
N MET A 188 5.39 9.76 6.31
CA MET A 188 4.06 9.73 6.89
C MET A 188 3.33 11.02 6.52
N ARG A 189 2.02 10.93 6.31
CA ARG A 189 1.21 12.10 5.94
C ARG A 189 0.92 13.00 7.14
N TYR A 190 0.47 12.42 8.25
CA TYR A 190 -0.06 13.16 9.40
C TYR A 190 0.82 13.08 10.63
N TRP A 191 1.92 12.34 10.55
CA TRP A 191 2.92 12.22 11.61
C TRP A 191 4.34 12.20 11.05
N HIS A 192 5.35 12.10 11.91
CA HIS A 192 6.76 12.22 11.51
C HIS A 192 7.43 10.91 11.04
N PRO A 193 8.55 11.03 10.29
CA PRO A 193 8.87 12.09 9.36
C PRO A 193 7.77 12.34 8.34
N TYR A 194 7.47 13.61 8.13
CA TYR A 194 6.49 14.03 7.16
C TYR A 194 6.99 13.77 5.74
N THR A 195 6.06 13.62 4.79
CA THR A 195 6.37 13.50 3.37
C THR A 195 7.28 14.65 2.87
N GLU A 196 7.04 15.87 3.33
CA GLU A 196 7.82 17.06 2.99
C GLU A 196 9.26 17.01 3.53
N GLU A 197 9.49 16.35 4.67
CA GLU A 197 10.81 16.16 5.26
C GLU A 197 11.59 15.09 4.50
N ALA A 198 10.90 14.03 4.05
CA ALA A 198 11.53 12.94 3.31
C ALA A 198 11.90 13.32 1.87
N ILE A 199 11.15 14.25 1.24
CA ILE A 199 11.32 14.58 -0.19
C ILE A 199 12.44 15.61 -0.46
N GLN A 200 13.07 16.21 0.55
CA GLN A 200 13.98 17.34 0.34
C GLN A 200 15.35 17.02 -0.31
N GLN A 201 15.69 15.75 -0.57
CA GLN A 201 17.08 15.39 -0.90
C GLN A 201 17.29 14.36 -2.04
N ALA A 202 16.24 13.79 -2.66
CA ALA A 202 16.41 12.79 -3.72
C ALA A 202 15.18 12.65 -4.66
N ARG A 203 15.33 11.83 -5.72
CA ARG A 203 14.25 11.42 -6.62
C ARG A 203 13.68 10.10 -6.15
N PHE A 204 12.35 9.94 -6.11
CA PHE A 204 11.73 8.78 -5.47
C PHE A 204 10.78 7.97 -6.37
N ILE A 205 10.81 6.66 -6.20
CA ILE A 205 9.70 5.75 -6.51
C ILE A 205 8.82 5.67 -5.27
N ALA A 206 7.55 6.06 -5.38
CA ALA A 206 6.64 5.95 -4.24
C ALA A 206 5.94 4.59 -4.22
N ALA A 207 5.96 3.93 -3.08
CA ALA A 207 5.15 2.75 -2.81
C ALA A 207 4.22 3.04 -1.62
N THR A 208 2.91 3.02 -1.86
CA THR A 208 1.90 3.26 -0.83
C THR A 208 1.64 1.97 -0.07
N LEU A 209 1.75 1.99 1.26
CA LEU A 209 1.51 0.82 2.12
C LEU A 209 0.08 0.75 2.69
N SER A 210 -0.75 1.72 2.33
CA SER A 210 -2.19 1.70 2.59
C SER A 210 -2.92 1.78 1.25
N SER A 211 -4.02 1.02 1.17
CA SER A 211 -4.85 0.92 -0.02
C SER A 211 -5.86 2.08 -0.14
N VAL A 212 -5.94 2.95 0.87
CA VAL A 212 -6.91 4.05 0.88
C VAL A 212 -6.48 5.14 -0.11
N PHE A 213 -7.40 5.47 -1.03
CA PHE A 213 -7.20 6.34 -2.19
C PHE A 213 -6.55 7.69 -1.92
N TYR A 214 -6.66 8.24 -0.70
CA TYR A 214 -6.08 9.53 -0.37
C TYR A 214 -4.59 9.59 -0.70
N ILE A 215 -3.85 8.48 -0.55
CA ILE A 215 -2.42 8.45 -0.82
C ILE A 215 -2.08 8.56 -2.33
N TYR A 216 -2.97 8.09 -3.21
CA TYR A 216 -2.70 8.03 -4.66
C TYR A 216 -2.60 9.41 -5.33
N ASN A 217 -3.35 10.41 -4.86
CA ASN A 217 -3.28 11.77 -5.41
C ASN A 217 -2.10 12.59 -4.87
N TRP A 218 -1.34 12.05 -3.92
CA TRP A 218 -0.28 12.80 -3.22
C TRP A 218 1.08 12.71 -3.87
N VAL A 219 1.28 11.76 -4.80
CA VAL A 219 2.57 11.58 -5.46
C VAL A 219 2.42 11.88 -6.95
N LYS A 220 3.10 12.91 -7.44
CA LYS A 220 3.26 13.17 -8.89
C LYS A 220 4.28 12.23 -9.57
N HIS A 221 4.72 11.19 -8.87
CA HIS A 221 5.74 10.23 -9.32
C HIS A 221 5.10 8.87 -9.63
N PRO A 222 5.75 8.00 -10.42
CA PRO A 222 5.26 6.66 -10.70
C PRO A 222 5.04 5.90 -9.40
N CYS A 223 3.78 5.63 -9.09
CA CYS A 223 3.40 4.64 -8.11
C CYS A 223 3.21 3.33 -8.88
N PRO A 224 3.89 2.22 -8.51
CA PRO A 224 3.50 0.91 -8.99
C PRO A 224 2.00 0.73 -8.76
N GLY A 225 1.30 0.08 -9.70
CA GLY A 225 -0.14 -0.20 -9.57
C GLY A 225 -0.50 -0.82 -8.21
N THR A 226 -1.76 -0.74 -7.83
CA THR A 226 -2.30 -1.19 -6.53
C THR A 226 -1.68 -2.53 -6.09
N TYR A 227 -0.78 -2.49 -5.10
CA TYR A 227 -0.05 -3.67 -4.60
C TYR A 227 -1.00 -4.80 -4.16
N VAL A 228 -2.23 -4.45 -3.79
CA VAL A 228 -3.29 -5.37 -3.36
C VAL A 228 -3.75 -6.38 -4.42
N GLN A 229 -3.38 -6.19 -5.70
CA GLN A 229 -3.68 -7.13 -6.78
C GLN A 229 -2.47 -8.00 -7.18
N ARG A 230 -1.30 -7.77 -6.57
CA ARG A 230 -0.10 -8.52 -6.91
C ARG A 230 -0.18 -9.94 -6.40
N GLU A 231 0.35 -10.88 -7.18
CA GLU A 231 0.34 -12.30 -6.86
C GLU A 231 1.04 -12.60 -5.53
N GLY A 232 2.15 -11.91 -5.24
CA GLY A 232 2.88 -12.09 -3.98
C GLY A 232 2.10 -11.60 -2.76
N TYR A 233 1.43 -10.44 -2.85
CA TYR A 233 0.48 -9.98 -1.84
C TYR A 233 -0.63 -11.01 -1.57
N VAL A 234 -1.31 -11.46 -2.64
CA VAL A 234 -2.42 -12.43 -2.58
C VAL A 234 -1.98 -13.73 -1.91
N LYS A 235 -0.82 -14.28 -2.31
CA LYS A 235 -0.26 -15.51 -1.71
C LYS A 235 0.11 -15.32 -0.25
N SER A 236 0.70 -14.17 0.11
CA SER A 236 1.08 -13.87 1.48
C SER A 236 -0.15 -13.78 2.41
N MET A 237 -1.22 -13.13 1.94
CA MET A 237 -2.48 -13.09 2.68
C MET A 237 -3.10 -14.49 2.80
N ALA A 238 -3.12 -15.27 1.72
CA ALA A 238 -3.62 -16.65 1.75
C ALA A 238 -2.81 -17.55 2.69
N ASP A 239 -1.48 -17.37 2.80
CA ASP A 239 -0.63 -18.07 3.77
C ASP A 239 -1.04 -17.76 5.21
N LEU A 240 -1.22 -16.48 5.53
CA LEU A 240 -1.63 -16.04 6.87
C LEU A 240 -3.05 -16.52 7.22
N ILE A 241 -4.00 -16.40 6.29
CA ILE A 241 -5.37 -16.91 6.49
C ILE A 241 -5.35 -18.42 6.72
N GLY A 242 -4.66 -19.18 5.87
CA GLY A 242 -4.56 -20.64 6.01
C GLY A 242 -3.91 -21.05 7.34
N LYS A 243 -2.88 -20.33 7.78
CA LYS A 243 -2.24 -20.56 9.07
C LYS A 243 -3.21 -20.33 10.24
N GLU A 244 -3.92 -19.20 10.25
CA GLU A 244 -4.84 -18.89 11.34
C GLU A 244 -6.09 -19.77 11.34
N LEU A 245 -6.60 -20.18 10.17
CA LEU A 245 -7.68 -21.17 10.08
C LEU A 245 -7.32 -22.48 10.78
N ASN A 246 -6.08 -22.96 10.64
CA ASN A 246 -5.62 -24.19 11.28
C ASN A 246 -5.53 -24.11 12.81
N SER A 247 -5.69 -22.91 13.41
CA SER A 247 -5.78 -22.75 14.86
C SER A 247 -7.17 -23.10 15.41
N PHE A 248 -8.20 -23.14 14.55
CA PHE A 248 -9.56 -23.51 14.93
C PHE A 248 -9.74 -25.03 14.99
N PHE A 249 -10.67 -25.48 15.83
CA PHE A 249 -10.98 -26.91 15.98
C PHE A 249 -11.60 -27.52 14.71
N GLN A 250 -12.48 -26.78 14.04
CA GLN A 250 -13.10 -27.14 12.75
C GLN A 250 -12.84 -26.02 11.73
N PRO A 251 -11.63 -25.99 11.13
CA PRO A 251 -11.23 -24.93 10.20
C PRO A 251 -12.20 -24.74 9.04
N GLU A 252 -12.83 -25.80 8.55
CA GLU A 252 -13.77 -25.81 7.42
C GLU A 252 -15.11 -25.12 7.71
N GLU A 253 -15.51 -24.97 8.98
CA GLU A 253 -16.77 -24.33 9.38
C GLU A 253 -16.60 -22.83 9.66
N VAL A 254 -15.37 -22.33 9.70
CA VAL A 254 -15.06 -20.93 10.05
C VAL A 254 -15.57 -19.97 8.97
N MET A 255 -16.27 -18.92 9.37
CA MET A 255 -16.60 -17.78 8.49
C MET A 255 -15.38 -16.87 8.35
N ILE A 256 -14.89 -16.68 7.13
CA ILE A 256 -13.85 -15.68 6.85
C ILE A 256 -14.50 -14.31 6.73
N PHE A 257 -14.11 -13.37 7.59
CA PHE A 257 -14.69 -12.04 7.67
C PHE A 257 -13.65 -11.00 7.27
N PHE A 258 -13.72 -10.50 6.03
CA PHE A 258 -12.85 -9.42 5.59
C PHE A 258 -13.35 -8.08 6.14
N SER A 259 -12.46 -7.35 6.82
CA SER A 259 -12.71 -5.99 7.28
C SER A 259 -11.80 -5.02 6.52
N ALA A 260 -12.41 -4.08 5.81
CA ALA A 260 -11.73 -3.00 5.10
C ALA A 260 -12.12 -1.64 5.69
N HIS A 261 -11.23 -0.67 5.70
CA HIS A 261 -11.58 0.68 6.15
C HIS A 261 -12.73 1.26 5.31
N GLY A 262 -13.75 1.81 5.96
CA GLY A 262 -14.82 2.48 5.24
C GLY A 262 -14.34 3.76 4.56
N VAL A 263 -15.01 4.16 3.48
CA VAL A 263 -14.88 5.52 2.93
C VAL A 263 -16.27 6.12 2.73
N PRO A 264 -16.41 7.46 2.73
CA PRO A 264 -17.67 8.10 2.35
C PRO A 264 -18.13 7.66 0.96
N VAL A 265 -19.42 7.38 0.80
CA VAL A 265 -20.00 6.91 -0.49
C VAL A 265 -19.73 7.90 -1.61
N THR A 266 -19.78 9.21 -1.31
CA THR A 266 -19.50 10.29 -2.27
C THR A 266 -18.10 10.21 -2.88
N TYR A 267 -17.13 9.56 -2.21
CA TYR A 267 -15.78 9.44 -2.78
C TYR A 267 -15.77 8.41 -3.90
N VAL A 268 -16.49 7.30 -3.72
CA VAL A 268 -16.64 6.27 -4.76
C VAL A 268 -17.58 6.73 -5.87
N GLU A 269 -18.76 7.24 -5.52
CA GLU A 269 -19.81 7.53 -6.51
C GLU A 269 -19.60 8.85 -7.25
N ASP A 270 -19.24 9.93 -6.54
CA ASP A 270 -19.12 11.26 -7.15
C ASP A 270 -17.69 11.56 -7.62
N ALA A 271 -16.68 11.14 -6.84
CA ALA A 271 -15.28 11.40 -7.15
C ALA A 271 -14.59 10.27 -7.95
N GLY A 272 -15.26 9.14 -8.16
CA GLY A 272 -14.75 8.03 -8.96
C GLY A 272 -13.58 7.27 -8.33
N ASP A 273 -13.53 7.25 -7.00
CA ASP A 273 -12.51 6.53 -6.24
C ASP A 273 -12.60 5.01 -6.49
N PRO A 274 -11.52 4.35 -6.97
CA PRO A 274 -11.51 2.93 -7.29
C PRO A 274 -11.40 2.01 -6.06
N TYR A 275 -11.30 2.56 -4.84
CA TYR A 275 -11.04 1.81 -3.61
C TYR A 275 -11.96 0.60 -3.43
N ARG A 276 -13.28 0.79 -3.58
CA ARG A 276 -14.25 -0.30 -3.41
C ARG A 276 -13.95 -1.45 -4.35
N ASP A 277 -13.83 -1.15 -5.63
CA ASP A 277 -13.66 -2.14 -6.68
C ASP A 277 -12.30 -2.86 -6.53
N GLN A 278 -11.24 -2.13 -6.12
CA GLN A 278 -9.92 -2.70 -5.82
C GLN A 278 -9.94 -3.64 -4.61
N MET A 279 -10.69 -3.30 -3.55
CA MET A 279 -10.83 -4.16 -2.36
C MET A 279 -11.61 -5.44 -2.69
N GLU A 280 -12.73 -5.30 -3.40
CA GLU A 280 -13.54 -6.45 -3.81
C GLU A 280 -12.75 -7.40 -4.73
N GLU A 281 -11.98 -6.85 -5.68
CA GLU A 281 -11.11 -7.64 -6.55
C GLU A 281 -9.98 -8.32 -5.77
N CYS A 282 -9.32 -7.60 -4.85
CA CYS A 282 -8.28 -8.17 -3.99
C CYS A 282 -8.81 -9.38 -3.19
N ILE A 283 -9.98 -9.23 -2.56
CA ILE A 283 -10.63 -10.31 -1.79
C ILE A 283 -10.99 -11.47 -2.71
N TYR A 284 -11.52 -11.20 -3.90
CA TYR A 284 -11.81 -12.23 -4.89
C TYR A 284 -10.55 -13.05 -5.22
N LEU A 285 -9.41 -12.39 -5.49
CA LEU A 285 -8.14 -13.04 -5.79
C LEU A 285 -7.61 -13.87 -4.60
N ILE A 286 -7.67 -13.34 -3.38
CA ILE A 286 -7.32 -14.07 -2.14
C ILE A 286 -8.19 -15.33 -2.01
N MET A 287 -9.50 -15.22 -2.22
CA MET A 287 -10.40 -16.37 -2.13
C MET A 287 -10.18 -17.38 -3.25
N GLN A 288 -9.80 -16.95 -4.47
CA GLN A 288 -9.39 -17.89 -5.52
C GLN A 288 -8.11 -18.65 -5.15
N GLU A 289 -7.13 -17.96 -4.56
CA GLU A 289 -5.89 -18.59 -4.11
C GLU A 289 -6.13 -19.56 -2.95
N LEU A 290 -6.97 -19.21 -1.98
CA LEU A 290 -7.39 -20.12 -0.92
C LEU A 290 -8.10 -21.36 -1.48
N LYS A 291 -8.99 -21.17 -2.45
CA LYS A 291 -9.71 -22.25 -3.12
C LYS A 291 -8.76 -23.18 -3.88
N SER A 292 -7.73 -22.64 -4.54
CA SER A 292 -6.70 -23.44 -5.23
C SER A 292 -5.93 -24.35 -4.26
N ARG A 293 -5.84 -23.96 -2.98
CA ARG A 293 -5.22 -24.68 -1.87
C ARG A 293 -6.17 -25.60 -1.10
N GLY A 294 -7.42 -25.73 -1.55
CA GLY A 294 -8.43 -26.59 -0.92
C GLY A 294 -9.25 -25.94 0.20
N VAL A 295 -9.06 -24.64 0.47
CA VAL A 295 -9.85 -23.89 1.45
C VAL A 295 -11.13 -23.36 0.79
N ASN A 296 -12.29 -23.87 1.22
CA ASN A 296 -13.59 -23.56 0.62
C ASN A 296 -14.57 -22.89 1.60
N ASN A 297 -14.03 -22.23 2.62
CA ASN A 297 -14.81 -21.51 3.62
C ASN A 297 -15.72 -20.44 3.01
N ASN A 298 -16.87 -20.23 3.65
CA ASN A 298 -17.69 -19.07 3.35
C ASN A 298 -16.96 -17.79 3.78
N TYR A 299 -17.21 -16.70 3.05
CA TYR A 299 -16.64 -15.40 3.38
C TYR A 299 -17.66 -14.27 3.22
N THR A 300 -17.38 -13.15 3.88
CA THR A 300 -18.09 -11.88 3.66
C THR A 300 -17.12 -10.71 3.83
N LEU A 301 -17.51 -9.55 3.29
CA LEU A 301 -16.78 -8.29 3.40
C LEU A 301 -17.67 -7.27 4.11
N ALA A 302 -17.09 -6.51 5.03
CA ALA A 302 -17.69 -5.33 5.63
C ALA A 302 -16.68 -4.19 5.77
N TYR A 303 -17.21 -2.98 5.99
CA TYR A 303 -16.45 -1.75 6.09
C TYR A 303 -16.50 -1.20 7.53
N GLN A 304 -15.32 -0.93 8.09
CA GLN A 304 -15.12 -0.49 9.49
C GLN A 304 -14.91 1.02 9.62
N SER A 305 -14.76 1.49 10.86
CA SER A 305 -14.30 2.83 11.24
C SER A 305 -15.10 4.01 10.65
N ARG A 306 -16.42 3.87 10.47
CA ARG A 306 -17.28 4.97 9.99
C ARG A 306 -17.31 6.14 10.99
N VAL A 307 -17.21 7.37 10.49
CA VAL A 307 -17.26 8.57 11.34
C VAL A 307 -18.18 9.67 10.79
N GLY A 308 -18.84 10.38 11.72
CA GLY A 308 -19.70 11.51 11.39
C GLY A 308 -21.04 11.11 10.76
N PRO A 309 -21.84 12.10 10.32
CA PRO A 309 -23.23 11.89 9.92
C PRO A 309 -23.41 11.51 8.43
N VAL A 310 -22.33 11.49 7.65
CA VAL A 310 -22.39 11.20 6.21
C VAL A 310 -22.58 9.70 5.96
N GLN A 311 -23.01 9.32 4.76
CA GLN A 311 -23.12 7.92 4.39
C GLN A 311 -21.76 7.33 4.01
N TRP A 312 -21.42 6.20 4.64
CA TRP A 312 -20.21 5.42 4.37
C TRP A 312 -20.54 4.15 3.58
N LEU A 313 -19.53 3.57 2.93
CA LEU A 313 -19.64 2.27 2.25
C LEU A 313 -20.22 1.21 3.18
N LYS A 314 -21.09 0.39 2.60
CA LYS A 314 -21.83 -0.69 3.27
C LYS A 314 -21.39 -2.04 2.68
N PRO A 315 -21.54 -3.14 3.44
CA PRO A 315 -22.18 -3.22 4.75
C PRO A 315 -21.24 -2.80 5.90
N TYR A 316 -21.80 -2.37 7.04
CA TYR A 316 -21.00 -1.91 8.19
C TYR A 316 -20.57 -3.08 9.08
N THR A 317 -19.31 -3.07 9.52
CA THR A 317 -18.72 -4.18 10.29
C THR A 317 -19.53 -4.53 11.53
N ASP A 318 -19.92 -3.53 12.32
CA ASP A 318 -20.75 -3.69 13.52
C ASP A 318 -22.10 -4.39 13.22
N GLU A 319 -22.81 -3.93 12.19
CA GLU A 319 -24.10 -4.50 11.80
C GLU A 319 -23.98 -5.93 11.24
N VAL A 320 -22.91 -6.23 10.49
CA VAL A 320 -22.69 -7.56 9.93
C VAL A 320 -22.32 -8.56 11.02
N LEU A 321 -21.45 -8.21 11.97
CA LEU A 321 -21.06 -9.09 13.07
C LEU A 321 -22.28 -9.53 13.90
N VAL A 322 -23.16 -8.58 14.24
CA VAL A 322 -24.42 -8.88 14.94
C VAL A 322 -25.28 -9.86 14.14
N LYS A 323 -25.44 -9.59 12.85
CA LYS A 323 -26.24 -10.44 11.95
C LYS A 323 -25.66 -11.85 11.80
N LEU A 324 -24.34 -11.99 11.72
CA LEU A 324 -23.67 -13.29 11.60
C LEU A 324 -23.88 -14.13 12.85
N GLY A 325 -23.70 -13.55 14.04
CA GLY A 325 -23.95 -14.23 15.31
C GLY A 325 -25.41 -14.65 15.46
N GLN A 326 -26.36 -13.76 15.14
CA GLN A 326 -27.81 -14.07 15.15
C GLN A 326 -28.20 -15.17 14.17
N ASN A 327 -27.49 -15.29 13.04
CA ASN A 327 -27.69 -16.36 12.05
C ASN A 327 -27.00 -17.68 12.44
N GLY A 328 -26.36 -17.75 13.61
CA GLY A 328 -25.77 -18.98 14.15
C GLY A 328 -24.33 -19.23 13.72
N VAL A 329 -23.61 -18.25 13.18
CA VAL A 329 -22.16 -18.39 12.94
C VAL A 329 -21.46 -18.52 14.30
N LYS A 330 -20.73 -19.63 14.50
CA LYS A 330 -20.03 -19.94 15.75
C LYS A 330 -18.54 -19.64 15.73
N SER A 331 -17.90 -19.73 14.57
CA SER A 331 -16.47 -19.50 14.42
C SER A 331 -16.22 -18.46 13.34
N LEU A 332 -15.50 -17.40 13.67
CA LEU A 332 -15.22 -16.28 12.78
C LEU A 332 -13.73 -15.93 12.80
N LEU A 333 -13.14 -15.82 11.61
CA LEU A 333 -11.76 -15.36 11.40
C LEU A 333 -11.78 -13.98 10.72
N ALA A 334 -11.43 -12.94 11.47
CA ALA A 334 -11.35 -11.58 10.97
C ALA A 334 -10.05 -11.37 10.15
N VAL A 335 -10.17 -10.74 8.99
CA VAL A 335 -9.05 -10.48 8.06
C VAL A 335 -8.97 -8.98 7.78
N PRO A 336 -8.01 -8.25 8.38
CA PRO A 336 -7.78 -6.85 8.03
C PRO A 336 -7.10 -6.77 6.65
N VAL A 337 -7.87 -6.40 5.62
CA VAL A 337 -7.40 -6.50 4.22
C VAL A 337 -6.86 -5.18 3.65
N SER A 338 -7.18 -4.06 4.29
CA SER A 338 -6.92 -2.72 3.74
C SER A 338 -5.57 -2.10 4.17
N PHE A 339 -4.85 -2.74 5.09
CA PHE A 339 -3.56 -2.27 5.62
C PHE A 339 -2.56 -3.42 5.78
N VAL A 340 -1.28 -3.13 5.62
CA VAL A 340 -0.18 -4.11 5.71
C VAL A 340 0.61 -4.05 7.02
N SER A 341 0.27 -3.12 7.92
CA SER A 341 0.91 -2.96 9.22
C SER A 341 -0.14 -2.93 10.33
N GLU A 342 0.22 -3.42 11.51
CA GLU A 342 -0.62 -3.27 12.69
C GLU A 342 -0.76 -1.78 13.06
N HIS A 343 -1.96 -1.40 13.47
CA HIS A 343 -2.33 -0.03 13.84
C HIS A 343 -3.57 -0.07 14.75
N ILE A 344 -4.10 1.10 15.12
CA ILE A 344 -5.21 1.17 16.08
C ILE A 344 -6.45 0.38 15.63
N GLU A 345 -6.80 0.39 14.34
CA GLU A 345 -7.99 -0.31 13.87
C GLU A 345 -7.85 -1.84 13.93
N THR A 346 -6.62 -2.39 13.85
CA THR A 346 -6.42 -3.83 14.00
C THR A 346 -6.32 -4.24 15.46
N LEU A 347 -5.55 -3.51 16.26
CA LEU A 347 -5.20 -3.89 17.63
C LEU A 347 -6.24 -3.48 18.67
N GLU A 348 -7.03 -2.45 18.40
CA GLU A 348 -8.07 -1.97 19.29
C GLU A 348 -9.45 -2.26 18.71
N GLU A 349 -9.75 -1.73 17.53
CA GLU A 349 -11.11 -1.88 16.96
C GLU A 349 -11.43 -3.35 16.65
N ILE A 350 -10.57 -4.09 15.93
CA ILE A 350 -10.83 -5.52 15.64
C ILE A 350 -10.59 -6.42 16.87
N ASP A 351 -9.44 -6.30 17.53
CA ASP A 351 -9.04 -7.22 18.61
C ASP A 351 -9.80 -7.00 19.94
N MET A 352 -10.41 -5.83 20.13
CA MET A 352 -11.17 -5.49 21.33
C MET A 352 -12.64 -5.20 21.00
N GLU A 353 -12.97 -4.08 20.36
CA GLU A 353 -14.37 -3.64 20.17
C GLU A 353 -15.21 -4.67 19.37
N TYR A 354 -14.73 -5.09 18.19
CA TYR A 354 -15.45 -6.02 17.33
C TYR A 354 -15.41 -7.45 17.83
N LYS A 355 -14.32 -7.86 18.49
CA LYS A 355 -14.28 -9.15 19.15
C LYS A 355 -15.34 -9.23 20.25
N GLU A 356 -15.46 -8.21 21.10
CA GLU A 356 -16.49 -8.15 22.14
C GLU A 356 -17.89 -8.23 21.52
N LEU A 357 -18.17 -7.37 20.53
CA LEU A 357 -19.45 -7.34 19.82
C LEU A 357 -19.80 -8.71 19.18
N ALA A 358 -18.83 -9.36 18.57
CA ALA A 358 -19.00 -10.68 17.96
C ALA A 358 -19.40 -11.74 18.99
N LEU A 359 -18.69 -11.78 20.12
CA LEU A 359 -18.95 -12.72 21.21
C LEU A 359 -20.34 -12.49 21.82
N GLU A 360 -20.71 -11.23 22.08
CA GLU A 360 -22.04 -10.86 22.58
C GLU A 360 -23.16 -11.23 21.59
N SER A 361 -22.85 -11.25 20.30
CA SER A 361 -23.80 -11.56 19.24
C SER A 361 -24.00 -13.07 19.00
N GLY A 362 -23.24 -13.93 19.67
CA GLY A 362 -23.39 -15.39 19.62
C GLY A 362 -22.32 -16.16 18.85
N ILE A 363 -21.25 -15.48 18.41
CA ILE A 363 -20.01 -16.10 17.95
C ILE A 363 -19.25 -16.62 19.18
N GLU A 364 -18.63 -17.78 19.08
CA GLU A 364 -17.96 -18.46 20.21
C GLU A 364 -16.44 -18.51 20.02
N ASN A 365 -15.99 -18.74 18.79
CA ASN A 365 -14.58 -18.83 18.43
C ASN A 365 -14.20 -17.65 17.56
N TRP A 366 -13.26 -16.84 18.04
CA TRP A 366 -12.75 -15.66 17.35
C TRP A 366 -11.27 -15.83 17.05
N GLY A 367 -10.87 -15.51 15.82
CA GLY A 367 -9.49 -15.37 15.41
C GLY A 367 -9.32 -14.12 14.57
N ARG A 368 -8.09 -13.61 14.51
CA ARG A 368 -7.72 -12.50 13.63
C ARG A 368 -6.44 -12.85 12.88
N VAL A 369 -6.46 -12.61 11.58
CA VAL A 369 -5.25 -12.66 10.74
C VAL A 369 -4.35 -11.47 11.07
N PRO A 370 -3.06 -11.69 11.38
CA PRO A 370 -2.13 -10.58 11.60
C PRO A 370 -1.98 -9.75 10.31
N ALA A 371 -1.67 -8.47 10.45
CA ALA A 371 -1.24 -7.67 9.31
C ALA A 371 0.04 -8.28 8.69
N LEU A 372 0.27 -8.07 7.39
CA LEU A 372 1.40 -8.67 6.66
C LEU A 372 2.76 -8.39 7.30
N GLY A 373 2.96 -7.18 7.82
CA GLY A 373 4.21 -6.76 8.45
C GLY A 373 5.38 -7.02 7.52
N CYS A 374 6.35 -7.81 7.99
CA CYS A 374 7.57 -8.14 7.26
C CYS A 374 7.62 -9.59 6.77
N THR A 375 6.47 -10.20 6.43
CA THR A 375 6.48 -11.56 5.84
C THR A 375 7.38 -11.59 4.61
N SER A 376 8.22 -12.63 4.49
CA SER A 376 9.25 -12.68 3.46
C SER A 376 8.66 -12.60 2.05
N SER A 377 7.54 -13.29 1.82
CA SER A 377 6.84 -13.28 0.53
C SER A 377 6.30 -11.90 0.16
N PHE A 378 5.82 -11.13 1.13
CA PHE A 378 5.36 -9.75 0.90
C PHE A 378 6.53 -8.80 0.62
N ILE A 379 7.63 -8.91 1.38
CA ILE A 379 8.82 -8.08 1.16
C ILE A 379 9.45 -8.36 -0.21
N THR A 380 9.54 -9.64 -0.61
CA THR A 380 10.02 -10.01 -1.96
C THR A 380 9.11 -9.43 -3.04
N ASP A 381 7.78 -9.53 -2.89
CA ASP A 381 6.84 -8.95 -3.87
C ASP A 381 6.90 -7.42 -3.93
N LEU A 382 7.12 -6.75 -2.80
CA LEU A 382 7.32 -5.31 -2.74
C LEU A 382 8.64 -4.90 -3.44
N ALA A 383 9.70 -5.71 -3.29
CA ALA A 383 10.95 -5.50 -4.03
C ALA A 383 10.73 -5.68 -5.54
N ASP A 384 10.00 -6.70 -5.95
CA ASP A 384 9.65 -6.92 -7.37
C ASP A 384 8.82 -5.75 -7.92
N ALA A 385 7.85 -5.23 -7.17
CA ALA A 385 7.08 -4.05 -7.55
C ALA A 385 7.95 -2.80 -7.75
N VAL A 386 8.94 -2.59 -6.89
CA VAL A 386 9.92 -1.49 -7.03
C VAL A 386 10.73 -1.68 -8.31
N ILE A 387 11.23 -2.89 -8.56
CA ILE A 387 12.05 -3.20 -9.74
C ILE A 387 11.28 -2.98 -11.04
N GLU A 388 10.02 -3.41 -11.08
CA GLU A 388 9.11 -3.20 -12.21
C GLU A 388 8.87 -1.70 -12.49
N ALA A 389 8.89 -0.86 -11.45
CA ALA A 389 8.67 0.59 -11.58
C ALA A 389 9.93 1.40 -11.91
N LEU A 390 11.14 0.84 -11.71
CA LEU A 390 12.41 1.53 -11.97
C LEU A 390 12.53 2.08 -13.41
N PRO A 391 12.20 1.33 -14.48
CA PRO A 391 12.31 1.85 -15.84
C PRO A 391 11.44 3.08 -16.09
N ALA A 392 10.21 3.09 -15.56
CA ALA A 392 9.29 4.22 -15.69
C ALA A 392 9.80 5.46 -14.92
N ALA A 393 10.32 5.26 -13.71
CA ALA A 393 10.94 6.33 -12.92
C ALA A 393 12.18 6.93 -13.61
N THR A 394 12.94 6.08 -14.33
CA THR A 394 14.13 6.49 -15.08
C THR A 394 13.75 7.23 -16.38
N ALA A 395 12.69 6.82 -17.07
CA ALA A 395 12.22 7.49 -18.30
C ALA A 395 11.67 8.90 -18.06
N ILE A 396 11.00 9.13 -16.93
CA ILE A 396 10.58 10.47 -16.51
C ILE A 396 11.79 11.36 -16.20
N SER A 397 12.92 10.76 -15.80
CA SER A 397 14.17 11.48 -15.52
C SER A 397 14.84 12.10 -16.72
N THR A 398 14.88 11.36 -17.83
CA THR A 398 15.46 11.86 -19.08
C THR A 398 14.57 12.85 -19.81
N ALA A 399 13.25 12.80 -19.61
CA ALA A 399 12.33 13.77 -20.23
C ALA A 399 12.40 15.17 -19.57
N SER A 400 12.52 15.23 -18.24
CA SER A 400 12.57 16.49 -17.49
C SER A 400 13.85 17.32 -17.70
N THR A 401 14.89 16.74 -18.31
CA THR A 401 16.14 17.44 -18.67
C THR A 401 16.06 18.17 -20.03
N SER A 402 14.91 18.11 -20.72
CA SER A 402 14.76 18.63 -22.09
C SER A 402 13.64 19.65 -22.30
N MET A 403 12.99 20.13 -21.23
CA MET A 403 11.94 21.14 -21.34
C MET A 403 12.29 22.38 -20.50
N ASP A 404 13.02 23.31 -21.13
CA ASP A 404 12.97 24.72 -20.76
C ASP A 404 11.63 25.27 -21.29
N ASP A 405 10.59 25.30 -20.45
CA ASP A 405 9.35 25.99 -20.76
C ASP A 405 9.43 27.44 -20.27
N GLU A 406 9.61 28.37 -21.23
CA GLU A 406 9.29 29.79 -21.08
C GLU A 406 7.78 29.94 -20.81
N LEU A 407 7.40 30.21 -19.56
CA LEU A 407 6.03 30.57 -19.19
C LEU A 407 5.79 32.06 -19.46
N ASP A 408 4.98 32.38 -20.49
CA ASP A 408 4.53 33.75 -20.79
C ASP A 408 3.57 34.26 -19.69
N PRO A 409 3.97 35.25 -18.87
CA PRO A 409 3.17 35.76 -17.75
C PRO A 409 1.85 36.41 -18.19
N LEU A 410 1.75 36.83 -19.46
CA LEU A 410 0.61 37.58 -19.97
C LEU A 410 -0.61 36.68 -20.24
N GLU A 411 -0.39 35.41 -20.60
CA GLU A 411 -1.48 34.44 -20.85
C GLU A 411 -2.14 33.99 -19.53
N TYR A 412 -1.36 33.87 -18.46
CA TYR A 412 -1.87 33.53 -17.13
C TYR A 412 -2.70 34.69 -16.54
N ALA A 413 -2.24 35.92 -16.73
CA ALA A 413 -2.96 37.12 -16.28
C ALA A 413 -4.28 37.33 -17.03
N THR A 414 -4.35 37.01 -18.33
CA THR A 414 -5.59 37.10 -19.12
C THR A 414 -6.62 36.05 -18.73
N LYS A 415 -6.20 34.83 -18.36
CA LYS A 415 -7.13 33.80 -17.83
C LYS A 415 -7.72 34.16 -16.46
N LEU A 416 -6.95 34.82 -15.59
CA LEU A 416 -7.42 35.31 -14.28
C LEU A 416 -8.40 36.50 -14.39
N PHE A 417 -8.22 37.40 -15.36
CA PHE A 417 -9.04 38.61 -15.50
C PHE A 417 -10.40 38.36 -16.17
N PHE A 418 -10.50 37.43 -17.13
CA PHE A 418 -11.77 37.21 -17.86
C PHE A 418 -12.69 36.14 -17.23
N GLY A 419 -12.16 35.24 -16.39
CA GLY A 419 -12.97 34.22 -15.70
C GLY A 419 -13.78 34.75 -14.51
N SER A 420 -13.33 35.83 -13.86
CA SER A 420 -13.93 36.34 -12.62
C SER A 420 -14.93 37.49 -12.84
N ILE A 421 -14.83 38.23 -13.95
CA ILE A 421 -15.72 39.37 -14.23
C ILE A 421 -17.08 38.93 -14.82
N LEU A 422 -17.12 37.81 -15.56
CA LEU A 422 -18.37 37.30 -16.14
C LEU A 422 -19.30 36.66 -15.08
N ALA A 423 -18.73 36.11 -14.01
CA ALA A 423 -19.49 35.60 -12.86
C ALA A 423 -20.04 36.74 -11.97
N PHE A 424 -19.38 37.90 -11.95
CA PHE A 424 -19.76 39.03 -11.12
C PHE A 424 -21.00 39.79 -11.65
N PHE A 425 -21.21 39.83 -12.97
CA PHE A 425 -22.38 40.49 -13.57
C PHE A 425 -23.64 39.59 -13.69
N LEU A 426 -23.50 38.27 -13.58
CA LEU A 426 -24.65 37.34 -13.61
C LEU A 426 -25.33 37.17 -12.25
N LEU A 427 -24.67 37.51 -11.14
CA LEU A 427 -25.20 37.38 -9.77
C LEU A 427 -25.92 38.63 -9.22
N LEU A 428 -26.01 39.72 -10.00
CA LEU A 428 -26.68 40.97 -9.61
C LEU A 428 -27.79 41.41 -10.58
N SER A 429 -28.47 40.45 -11.25
CA SER A 429 -29.72 40.78 -11.94
C SER A 429 -30.90 40.73 -10.95
N PRO A 430 -31.77 41.76 -10.87
CA PRO A 430 -32.87 41.82 -9.89
C PRO A 430 -33.95 40.73 -10.01
N LYS A 431 -33.82 39.77 -10.94
CA LYS A 431 -34.84 38.75 -11.21
C LYS A 431 -34.71 37.47 -10.37
N MET A 432 -33.66 37.29 -9.59
CA MET A 432 -33.45 36.06 -8.79
C MET A 432 -33.74 36.20 -7.29
N ILE A 433 -34.16 37.38 -6.82
CA ILE A 433 -34.52 37.63 -5.41
C ILE A 433 -35.99 37.26 -5.11
N SER A 434 -36.81 36.94 -6.12
CA SER A 434 -38.24 36.60 -5.93
C SER A 434 -38.55 35.11 -5.69
N VAL A 435 -37.57 34.20 -5.79
CA VAL A 435 -37.86 32.74 -5.79
C VAL A 435 -37.60 32.05 -4.43
N ILE A 436 -36.95 32.71 -3.46
CA ILE A 436 -36.59 32.10 -2.16
C ILE A 436 -37.60 32.44 -1.03
N ARG A 437 -38.74 33.06 -1.35
CA ARG A 437 -39.76 33.43 -0.34
C ARG A 437 -41.03 32.58 -0.35
N GLY A 438 -40.98 31.37 -0.91
CA GLY A 438 -42.16 30.54 -1.18
C GLY A 438 -42.22 29.13 -0.58
N GLN A 439 -41.24 28.69 0.21
CA GLN A 439 -41.26 27.34 0.82
C GLN A 439 -40.69 27.38 2.24
N ILE A 440 -41.39 28.10 3.13
CA ILE A 440 -41.44 27.78 4.55
C ILE A 440 -42.91 27.87 4.92
N PHE A 441 -43.61 26.75 4.81
CA PHE A 441 -44.73 26.29 5.65
C PHE A 441 -45.01 24.83 5.31
#